data_AF-A0A2H0DUI8-F1
#
_entry.id   AF-A0A2H0DUI8-F1
#
_cell.length_a   1.000
_cell.length_b   1.000
_cell.length_c   1.000
_cell.angle_alpha   90.00
_cell.angle_beta   90.00
_cell.angle_gamma   90.00
#
_symmetry.space_group_name_H-M   'P 1'
#
loop_
_entity.id
_entity.type
_entity.pdbx_description
1 polymer ?
#
loop_
_entity_poly.entity_id
_entity_poly.type
_entity_poly.pdbx_seq_one_letter_code
_entity_poly.pdbx_strand_id
1 'polypeptide(L)'
;VCRTQDTGDTWQVCTSPSKGWFNYAQSFDCVNPPLGAPTLTSIANCLEDQGLSTNIGILENPSSTPTNEADALYFEKSPTGSSGKMVFTASLNLTNQDTVNVLQQLGTKMQMSDGHAAFDSDTASAMEITGGKIYMYNLPFSTTPNILVNGVPSTGVDVSGVSYDSGILTFTANHFTSFDVFDTVYVRTDGDDTICNGGTNSPVASFVGTNQPCAVKTIAKGISQVSTEGTVNVAAGTYNENLNIDRSITLKSTSGAANTTIAASGTVITINANGVVIDGLTVTNNSTSGMGIYASDHSNLDIKNNTITNIGNGENDVVGRGVVIVSSASPVDDINITNNHITNITSGLR
;
A
#
# COMPACT_ATOMS: atom_id res chain seq x y z
N VAL A 1 -20.54 37.11 14.73
CA VAL A 1 -20.01 37.84 13.55
C VAL A 1 -20.67 37.24 12.34
N CYS A 2 -21.55 37.97 11.67
CA CYS A 2 -22.02 37.55 10.35
C CYS A 2 -21.28 38.43 9.34
N ARG A 3 -20.48 37.83 8.46
CA ARG A 3 -19.85 38.49 7.32
C ARG A 3 -20.91 38.62 6.22
N THR A 4 -21.33 39.83 5.91
CA THR A 4 -21.74 40.13 4.53
C THR A 4 -20.47 40.34 3.72
N GLN A 5 -20.46 39.86 2.48
CA GLN A 5 -19.35 40.04 1.54
C GLN A 5 -18.80 41.47 1.60
N ASP A 6 -17.47 41.53 1.66
CA ASP A 6 -16.57 42.67 1.46
C ASP A 6 -17.20 44.07 1.36
N THR A 7 -17.12 44.83 2.43
CA THR A 7 -16.60 46.20 2.51
C THR A 7 -16.83 46.72 3.94
N GLY A 8 -15.81 47.30 4.57
CA GLY A 8 -15.78 47.57 6.00
C GLY A 8 -16.99 48.36 6.54
N ASP A 9 -17.61 47.87 7.61
CA ASP A 9 -17.64 48.54 8.92
C ASP A 9 -18.50 47.81 9.97
N THR A 10 -18.05 47.91 11.22
CA THR A 10 -18.73 47.66 12.51
C THR A 10 -19.21 46.25 12.89
N TRP A 11 -18.68 45.77 14.02
CA TRP A 11 -19.12 44.55 14.71
C TRP A 11 -20.42 44.81 15.48
N GLN A 12 -21.51 44.12 15.12
CA GLN A 12 -22.79 44.14 15.86
C GLN A 12 -23.15 42.72 16.34
N VAL A 13 -23.75 42.63 17.54
CA VAL A 13 -24.28 41.39 18.13
C VAL A 13 -25.76 41.28 17.78
N CYS A 14 -26.12 40.34 16.92
CA CYS A 14 -27.50 40.08 16.53
C CYS A 14 -28.23 39.22 17.57
N THR A 15 -29.45 39.60 17.96
CA THR A 15 -30.34 38.88 18.89
C THR A 15 -31.06 37.68 18.26
N SER A 16 -30.76 37.35 17.00
CA SER A 16 -31.25 36.15 16.32
C SER A 16 -30.19 35.68 15.32
N PRO A 17 -29.74 34.41 15.39
CA PRO A 17 -28.68 33.91 14.51
C PRO A 17 -29.11 34.00 13.04
N SER A 18 -28.20 34.47 12.17
CA SER A 18 -28.49 34.59 10.73
C SER A 18 -28.78 33.23 10.12
N LYS A 19 -29.78 33.20 9.24
CA LYS A 19 -30.31 32.01 8.59
C LYS A 19 -29.23 31.33 7.73
N GLY A 20 -28.65 30.23 8.22
CA GLY A 20 -27.69 29.42 7.47
C GLY A 20 -28.39 28.48 6.48
N TRP A 21 -27.60 27.88 5.58
CA TRP A 21 -28.06 26.93 4.56
C TRP A 21 -28.92 25.77 5.11
N PHE A 22 -28.65 25.33 6.35
CA PHE A 22 -29.38 24.25 7.05
C PHE A 22 -30.73 24.64 7.68
N ASN A 23 -31.11 25.91 7.68
CA ASN A 23 -32.35 26.34 8.34
C ASN A 23 -33.63 25.81 7.66
N TYR A 24 -33.53 25.35 6.42
CA TYR A 24 -34.61 24.70 5.68
C TYR A 24 -34.16 23.33 5.18
N ALA A 25 -33.54 22.55 6.06
CA ALA A 25 -33.11 21.21 5.70
C ALA A 25 -34.30 20.35 5.25
N GLN A 26 -34.14 19.64 4.14
CA GLN A 26 -35.15 18.80 3.52
C GLN A 26 -34.69 17.34 3.53
N SER A 27 -35.63 16.42 3.71
CA SER A 27 -35.36 15.01 3.50
C SER A 27 -35.06 14.75 2.02
N PHE A 28 -34.14 13.84 1.72
CA PHE A 28 -33.83 13.42 0.36
C PHE A 28 -33.57 11.91 0.27
N ASP A 29 -33.80 11.33 -0.92
CA ASP A 29 -33.86 9.89 -1.19
C ASP A 29 -32.68 9.37 -2.03
N CYS A 30 -31.53 10.07 -1.99
CA CYS A 30 -30.27 9.73 -2.65
C CYS A 30 -30.28 9.78 -4.18
N VAL A 31 -31.44 9.68 -4.82
CA VAL A 31 -31.65 9.77 -6.26
C VAL A 31 -31.98 11.21 -6.65
N ASN A 32 -32.75 11.91 -5.81
CA ASN A 32 -33.20 13.28 -6.06
C ASN A 32 -32.68 14.20 -4.95
N PRO A 33 -31.48 14.81 -5.09
CA PRO A 33 -30.98 15.75 -4.11
C PRO A 33 -31.91 16.96 -3.98
N PRO A 34 -32.13 17.49 -2.75
CA PRO A 34 -33.04 18.59 -2.55
C PRO A 34 -32.45 19.88 -3.11
N LEU A 35 -33.30 20.85 -3.47
CA LEU A 35 -32.84 22.18 -3.87
C LEU A 35 -32.25 22.99 -2.70
N GLY A 36 -32.52 22.57 -1.45
CA GLY A 36 -31.99 23.13 -0.21
C GLY A 36 -30.99 22.21 0.49
N ALA A 37 -30.63 22.52 1.74
CA ALA A 37 -29.76 21.63 2.52
C ALA A 37 -30.44 20.27 2.77
N PRO A 38 -29.74 19.13 2.65
CA PRO A 38 -30.27 17.86 3.12
C PRO A 38 -30.26 17.76 4.65
N THR A 39 -31.13 16.93 5.24
CA THR A 39 -30.98 16.54 6.65
C THR A 39 -29.79 15.59 6.83
N LEU A 40 -29.09 15.66 7.98
CA LEU A 40 -27.98 14.74 8.27
C LEU A 40 -28.43 13.27 8.30
N THR A 41 -29.63 13.00 8.79
CA THR A 41 -30.23 11.67 8.77
C THR A 41 -30.42 11.16 7.35
N SER A 42 -30.87 12.00 6.41
CA SER A 42 -30.95 11.60 5.00
C SER A 42 -29.57 11.31 4.40
N ILE A 43 -28.53 12.10 4.75
CA ILE A 43 -27.16 11.80 4.29
C ILE A 43 -26.70 10.44 4.83
N ALA A 44 -26.94 10.17 6.11
CA ALA A 44 -26.60 8.88 6.73
C ALA A 44 -27.28 7.71 6.01
N ASN A 45 -28.60 7.80 5.78
CA ASN A 45 -29.35 6.76 5.07
C ASN A 45 -28.78 6.52 3.66
N CYS A 46 -28.41 7.58 2.94
CA CYS A 46 -27.81 7.43 1.60
C CYS A 46 -26.44 6.77 1.62
N LEU A 47 -25.63 7.06 2.63
CA LEU A 47 -24.35 6.40 2.81
C LEU A 47 -24.54 4.92 3.17
N GLU A 48 -25.52 4.61 4.02
CA GLU A 48 -25.87 3.24 4.38
C GLU A 48 -26.36 2.43 3.17
N ASP A 49 -27.20 3.02 2.31
CA ASP A 49 -27.62 2.43 1.03
C ASP A 49 -26.44 2.19 0.08
N GLN A 50 -25.38 2.99 0.19
CA GLN A 50 -24.10 2.81 -0.52
C GLN A 50 -23.14 1.84 0.21
N GLY A 51 -23.60 1.20 1.29
CA GLY A 51 -22.84 0.23 2.08
C GLY A 51 -21.80 0.87 3.01
N LEU A 52 -22.04 2.10 3.46
CA LEU A 52 -21.18 2.87 4.34
C LEU A 52 -21.92 3.25 5.64
N SER A 53 -21.48 2.71 6.76
CA SER A 53 -22.00 3.05 8.09
C SER A 53 -21.38 4.36 8.59
N THR A 54 -22.16 5.19 9.28
CA THR A 54 -21.70 6.49 9.81
C THR A 54 -22.55 6.96 11.00
N ASN A 55 -21.96 7.73 11.91
CA ASN A 55 -22.69 8.43 12.97
C ASN A 55 -23.19 9.84 12.59
N ILE A 56 -23.05 10.28 11.33
CA ILE A 56 -23.45 11.65 10.93
C ILE A 56 -24.92 11.96 11.23
N GLY A 57 -25.80 10.96 11.10
CA GLY A 57 -27.25 11.11 11.24
C GLY A 57 -27.74 11.35 12.68
N ILE A 58 -26.88 11.14 13.68
CA ILE A 58 -27.19 11.29 15.11
C ILE A 58 -26.42 12.44 15.77
N LEU A 59 -25.74 13.29 14.99
CA LEU A 59 -24.99 14.43 15.51
C LEU A 59 -25.93 15.54 16.00
N GLU A 60 -25.64 16.07 17.19
CA GLU A 60 -26.41 17.17 17.78
C GLU A 60 -25.97 18.56 17.26
N ASN A 61 -24.69 18.72 16.86
CA ASN A 61 -24.14 20.00 16.40
C ASN A 61 -23.39 19.86 15.06
N PRO A 62 -24.00 20.22 13.92
CA PRO A 62 -23.34 20.15 12.60
C PRO A 62 -22.20 21.15 12.41
N SER A 63 -22.13 22.22 13.24
CA SER A 63 -21.08 23.24 13.12
C SER A 63 -19.81 22.89 13.90
N SER A 64 -19.83 21.82 14.69
CA SER A 64 -18.72 21.41 15.55
C SER A 64 -18.81 19.91 15.84
N THR A 65 -18.27 19.09 14.94
CA THR A 65 -18.23 17.63 15.16
C THR A 65 -17.35 17.30 16.37
N PRO A 66 -17.63 16.20 17.09
CA PRO A 66 -16.77 15.74 18.17
C PRO A 66 -15.35 15.45 17.64
N THR A 67 -14.34 15.77 18.44
CA THR A 67 -12.92 15.56 18.10
C THR A 67 -12.28 14.42 18.90
N ASN A 68 -12.97 13.91 19.93
CA ASN A 68 -12.58 12.68 20.61
C ASN A 68 -12.82 11.50 19.67
N GLU A 69 -11.81 10.68 19.43
CA GLU A 69 -11.85 9.50 18.54
C GLU A 69 -13.04 8.57 18.81
N ALA A 70 -13.45 8.40 20.07
CA ALA A 70 -14.59 7.53 20.44
C ALA A 70 -15.93 8.03 19.89
N ASP A 71 -16.11 9.36 19.82
CA ASP A 71 -17.35 10.02 19.42
C ASP A 71 -17.21 10.75 18.08
N ALA A 72 -16.02 10.73 17.50
CA ALA A 72 -15.66 11.44 16.28
C ALA A 72 -16.52 10.97 15.10
N LEU A 73 -16.68 11.87 14.12
CA LEU A 73 -17.35 11.55 12.88
C LEU A 73 -16.60 10.41 12.18
N TYR A 74 -17.31 9.34 11.83
CA TYR A 74 -16.72 8.19 11.16
C TYR A 74 -17.50 7.75 9.93
N PHE A 75 -16.78 7.02 9.07
CA PHE A 75 -17.31 6.35 7.89
C PHE A 75 -16.68 4.97 7.80
N GLU A 76 -17.49 3.92 7.83
CA GLU A 76 -17.03 2.53 7.91
C GLU A 76 -17.65 1.68 6.81
N LYS A 77 -16.79 0.95 6.06
CA LYS A 77 -17.24 0.04 5.01
C LYS A 77 -17.46 -1.35 5.60
N SER A 78 -18.67 -1.89 5.39
CA SER A 78 -19.16 -3.19 5.88
C SER A 78 -19.53 -3.24 7.38
N PRO A 79 -20.79 -3.00 7.77
CA PRO A 79 -21.24 -3.17 9.16
C PRO A 79 -21.37 -4.65 9.61
N THR A 80 -21.13 -5.64 8.74
CA THR A 80 -21.26 -7.08 9.07
C THR A 80 -19.95 -7.87 8.94
N GLY A 81 -18.82 -7.20 8.68
CA GLY A 81 -17.51 -7.83 8.54
C GLY A 81 -16.45 -6.82 8.10
N SER A 82 -16.29 -5.76 8.88
CA SER A 82 -15.56 -4.51 8.60
C SER A 82 -14.29 -4.66 7.77
N SER A 83 -14.21 -3.95 6.64
CA SER A 83 -13.03 -3.89 5.79
C SER A 83 -12.14 -2.68 6.09
N GLY A 84 -12.70 -1.65 6.71
CA GLY A 84 -11.97 -0.48 7.15
C GLY A 84 -12.88 0.64 7.65
N LYS A 85 -12.30 1.55 8.43
CA LYS A 85 -12.97 2.71 9.01
C LYS A 85 -12.12 3.95 8.82
N MET A 86 -12.78 5.07 8.57
CA MET A 86 -12.19 6.39 8.59
C MET A 86 -12.78 7.20 9.75
N VAL A 87 -11.93 7.88 10.50
CA VAL A 87 -12.31 8.75 11.63
C VAL A 87 -11.71 10.15 11.44
N PHE A 88 -12.55 11.17 11.57
CA PHE A 88 -12.14 12.57 11.55
C PHE A 88 -11.91 13.07 12.98
N THR A 89 -10.65 13.21 13.38
CA THR A 89 -10.27 13.71 14.71
C THR A 89 -10.22 15.25 14.78
N ALA A 90 -10.35 15.93 13.64
CA ALA A 90 -10.54 17.37 13.54
C ALA A 90 -12.01 17.72 13.29
N SER A 91 -12.42 18.92 13.70
CA SER A 91 -13.79 19.38 13.51
C SER A 91 -14.08 19.60 12.02
N LEU A 92 -15.12 18.95 11.50
CA LEU A 92 -15.59 19.11 10.13
C LEU A 92 -16.81 20.04 10.11
N ASN A 93 -16.76 21.10 9.30
CA ASN A 93 -17.89 22.02 9.20
C ASN A 93 -18.99 21.47 8.28
N LEU A 94 -19.96 20.76 8.84
CA LEU A 94 -21.09 20.20 8.09
C LEU A 94 -22.08 21.26 7.62
N THR A 95 -21.91 22.53 7.98
CA THR A 95 -22.72 23.64 7.43
C THR A 95 -22.20 24.17 6.09
N ASN A 96 -21.05 23.70 5.62
CA ASN A 96 -20.48 24.05 4.33
C ASN A 96 -21.06 23.15 3.21
N GLN A 97 -21.54 23.78 2.13
CA GLN A 97 -22.13 23.08 0.98
C GLN A 97 -21.14 22.13 0.30
N ASP A 98 -19.89 22.54 0.10
CA ASP A 98 -18.88 21.74 -0.56
C ASP A 98 -18.54 20.49 0.27
N THR A 99 -18.41 20.66 1.60
CA THR A 99 -18.25 19.53 2.54
C THR A 99 -19.39 18.53 2.42
N VAL A 100 -20.64 19.01 2.41
CA VAL A 100 -21.82 18.13 2.34
C VAL A 100 -21.98 17.48 0.96
N ASN A 101 -21.57 18.15 -0.12
CA ASN A 101 -21.55 17.56 -1.46
C ASN A 101 -20.57 16.38 -1.55
N VAL A 102 -19.40 16.51 -0.93
CA VAL A 102 -18.39 15.45 -0.84
C VAL A 102 -18.93 14.28 -0.03
N LEU A 103 -19.51 14.55 1.16
CA LEU A 103 -20.05 13.51 2.04
C LEU A 103 -21.20 12.72 1.40
N GLN A 104 -22.05 13.34 0.59
CA GLN A 104 -23.15 12.63 -0.10
C GLN A 104 -22.66 11.61 -1.14
N GLN A 105 -21.45 11.80 -1.67
CA GLN A 105 -20.86 10.91 -2.67
C GLN A 105 -19.86 9.92 -2.07
N LEU A 106 -19.46 10.14 -0.81
CA LEU A 106 -18.37 9.41 -0.16
C LEU A 106 -18.53 7.90 -0.22
N GLY A 107 -19.73 7.34 -0.06
CA GLY A 107 -19.95 5.89 -0.11
C GLY A 107 -19.64 5.23 -1.46
N THR A 108 -19.77 5.97 -2.56
CA THR A 108 -19.38 5.51 -3.91
C THR A 108 -17.93 5.84 -4.27
N LYS A 109 -17.37 6.84 -3.61
CA LYS A 109 -16.06 7.42 -3.90
C LYS A 109 -14.93 6.87 -3.01
N MET A 110 -15.29 6.33 -1.85
CA MET A 110 -14.40 5.65 -0.94
C MET A 110 -14.47 4.14 -1.15
N GLN A 111 -13.33 3.54 -1.44
CA GLN A 111 -13.14 2.11 -1.55
C GLN A 111 -12.35 1.63 -0.34
N MET A 112 -12.85 0.60 0.33
CA MET A 112 -12.15 -0.07 1.42
C MET A 112 -12.37 -1.58 1.30
N SER A 113 -11.28 -2.32 1.29
CA SER A 113 -11.21 -3.77 1.39
C SER A 113 -10.02 -4.13 2.28
N ASP A 114 -9.87 -5.40 2.62
CA ASP A 114 -8.72 -5.85 3.42
C ASP A 114 -7.40 -5.41 2.76
N GLY A 115 -6.63 -4.62 3.50
CA GLY A 115 -5.34 -4.10 3.05
C GLY A 115 -5.38 -3.01 1.97
N HIS A 116 -6.56 -2.47 1.66
CA HIS A 116 -6.71 -1.42 0.64
C HIS A 116 -7.71 -0.35 1.08
N ALA A 117 -7.32 0.92 0.96
CA ALA A 117 -8.21 2.05 1.09
C ALA A 117 -7.93 3.06 -0.02
N ALA A 118 -8.93 3.48 -0.78
CA ALA A 118 -8.76 4.46 -1.84
C ALA A 118 -9.90 5.47 -1.90
N PHE A 119 -9.57 6.67 -2.38
CA PHE A 119 -10.49 7.78 -2.59
C PHE A 119 -10.33 8.28 -4.03
N ASP A 120 -11.43 8.65 -4.71
CA ASP A 120 -11.32 9.30 -6.01
C ASP A 120 -10.68 10.69 -5.88
N SER A 121 -10.08 11.19 -6.96
CA SER A 121 -9.27 12.42 -6.95
C SER A 121 -10.01 13.64 -6.41
N ASP A 122 -11.29 13.79 -6.74
CA ASP A 122 -12.08 14.96 -6.34
C ASP A 122 -12.40 14.91 -4.83
N THR A 123 -12.78 13.74 -4.32
CA THR A 123 -13.01 13.51 -2.89
C THR A 123 -11.71 13.61 -2.08
N ALA A 124 -10.61 13.07 -2.62
CA ALA A 124 -9.28 13.15 -2.03
C ALA A 124 -8.86 14.60 -1.73
N SER A 125 -8.93 15.48 -2.74
CA SER A 125 -8.60 16.90 -2.58
C SER A 125 -9.51 17.60 -1.57
N ALA A 126 -10.79 17.23 -1.50
CA ALA A 126 -11.71 17.82 -0.54
C ALA A 126 -11.47 17.37 0.90
N MET A 127 -10.98 16.14 1.12
CA MET A 127 -10.72 15.56 2.44
C MET A 127 -9.36 15.98 3.02
N GLU A 128 -8.41 16.38 2.17
CA GLU A 128 -7.05 16.80 2.54
C GLU A 128 -7.03 17.92 3.60
N ILE A 129 -8.00 18.84 3.56
CA ILE A 129 -8.05 20.01 4.45
C ILE A 129 -8.26 19.61 5.93
N THR A 130 -8.87 18.45 6.19
CA THR A 130 -9.27 18.06 7.55
C THR A 130 -8.38 16.96 8.13
N GLY A 131 -7.71 16.18 7.27
CA GLY A 131 -7.00 14.97 7.67
C GLY A 131 -7.95 13.92 8.26
N GLY A 132 -7.44 12.71 8.47
CA GLY A 132 -8.26 11.65 9.05
C GLY A 132 -7.44 10.41 9.34
N LYS A 133 -7.89 9.70 10.37
CA LYS A 133 -7.28 8.47 10.83
C LYS A 133 -7.96 7.31 10.16
N ILE A 134 -7.18 6.48 9.49
CA ILE A 134 -7.61 5.30 8.73
C ILE A 134 -7.32 4.07 9.58
N TYR A 135 -8.28 3.15 9.60
CA TYR A 135 -8.20 1.83 10.20
C TYR A 135 -8.47 0.80 9.10
N MET A 136 -7.54 -0.12 8.93
CA MET A 136 -7.70 -1.30 8.08
C MET A 136 -7.78 -2.53 8.99
N TYR A 137 -8.81 -3.34 8.82
CA TYR A 137 -9.11 -4.46 9.70
C TYR A 137 -8.70 -5.80 9.10
N ASN A 138 -8.69 -6.84 9.94
CA ASN A 138 -8.49 -8.25 9.56
C ASN A 138 -7.21 -8.54 8.78
N LEU A 139 -6.17 -7.72 8.98
CA LEU A 139 -4.92 -7.90 8.27
C LEU A 139 -4.11 -9.05 8.89
N PRO A 140 -3.54 -9.96 8.09
CA PRO A 140 -2.91 -11.19 8.59
C PRO A 140 -1.42 -11.04 8.95
N PHE A 141 -0.92 -9.82 9.14
CA PHE A 141 0.51 -9.57 9.36
C PHE A 141 0.96 -9.97 10.77
N SER A 142 2.22 -10.39 10.91
CA SER A 142 2.90 -10.63 12.19
C SER A 142 3.55 -9.37 12.76
N THR A 143 3.87 -8.42 11.88
CA THR A 143 4.55 -7.15 12.17
C THR A 143 3.88 -6.01 11.43
N THR A 144 4.24 -4.76 11.75
CA THR A 144 3.68 -3.60 11.06
C THR A 144 3.99 -3.67 9.55
N PRO A 145 2.97 -3.71 8.68
CA PRO A 145 3.18 -3.81 7.24
C PRO A 145 3.70 -2.50 6.63
N ASN A 146 4.30 -2.61 5.44
CA ASN A 146 4.69 -1.45 4.65
C ASN A 146 3.46 -0.83 3.99
N ILE A 147 3.18 0.44 4.30
CA ILE A 147 2.10 1.19 3.66
C ILE A 147 2.59 1.74 2.33
N LEU A 148 1.90 1.38 1.26
CA LEU A 148 2.07 1.97 -0.05
C LEU A 148 1.07 3.11 -0.22
N VAL A 149 1.53 4.24 -0.73
CA VAL A 149 0.72 5.40 -1.12
C VAL A 149 0.81 5.50 -2.64
N ASN A 150 -0.30 5.27 -3.34
CA ASN A 150 -0.31 5.17 -4.81
C ASN A 150 0.70 4.15 -5.36
N GLY A 151 0.77 2.98 -4.72
CA GLY A 151 1.69 1.90 -5.10
C GLY A 151 3.16 2.18 -4.79
N VAL A 152 3.48 3.28 -4.09
CA VAL A 152 4.85 3.63 -3.69
C VAL A 152 4.99 3.52 -2.17
N PRO A 153 6.02 2.84 -1.63
CA PRO A 153 6.23 2.79 -0.19
C PRO A 153 6.30 4.18 0.43
N SER A 154 5.52 4.40 1.50
CA SER A 154 5.52 5.69 2.19
C SER A 154 6.85 5.96 2.87
N THR A 155 7.28 7.22 2.83
CA THR A 155 8.50 7.70 3.51
C THR A 155 8.19 8.39 4.84
N GLY A 156 6.95 8.30 5.34
CA GLY A 156 6.49 8.97 6.56
C GLY A 156 6.09 10.44 6.38
N VAL A 157 6.16 10.96 5.15
CA VAL A 157 5.61 12.28 4.78
C VAL A 157 4.14 12.21 4.41
N ASP A 158 3.67 11.06 3.91
CA ASP A 158 2.30 10.87 3.42
C ASP A 158 1.36 10.35 4.52
N VAL A 159 1.91 9.62 5.48
CA VAL A 159 1.19 9.06 6.62
C VAL A 159 1.97 9.26 7.92
N SER A 160 1.26 9.36 9.03
CA SER A 160 1.85 9.49 10.37
C SER A 160 1.10 8.64 11.40
N GLY A 161 1.65 8.47 12.60
CA GLY A 161 0.98 7.73 13.68
C GLY A 161 0.69 6.26 13.37
N VAL A 162 1.54 5.64 12.55
CA VAL A 162 1.36 4.25 12.12
C VAL A 162 1.46 3.31 13.32
N SER A 163 0.45 2.46 13.50
CA SER A 163 0.38 1.44 14.54
C SER A 163 -0.30 0.21 13.99
N TYR A 164 0.21 -0.97 14.32
CA TYR A 164 -0.42 -2.24 13.97
C TYR A 164 -0.55 -3.11 15.21
N ASP A 165 -1.78 -3.46 15.57
CA ASP A 165 -2.09 -4.32 16.71
C ASP A 165 -3.29 -5.21 16.39
N SER A 166 -3.18 -6.49 16.72
CA SER A 166 -4.28 -7.46 16.67
C SER A 166 -5.07 -7.46 15.34
N GLY A 167 -4.37 -7.39 14.20
CA GLY A 167 -4.98 -7.39 12.87
C GLY A 167 -5.50 -6.03 12.40
N ILE A 168 -5.28 -4.96 13.18
CA ILE A 168 -5.75 -3.61 12.88
C ILE A 168 -4.57 -2.69 12.60
N LEU A 169 -4.43 -2.25 11.36
CA LEU A 169 -3.49 -1.19 10.98
C LEU A 169 -4.17 0.16 11.09
N THR A 170 -3.52 1.07 11.79
CA THR A 170 -4.02 2.41 12.06
C THR A 170 -2.97 3.43 11.65
N PHE A 171 -3.37 4.49 10.94
CA PHE A 171 -2.49 5.61 10.59
C PHE A 171 -3.30 6.87 10.27
N THR A 172 -2.66 8.03 10.39
CA THR A 172 -3.23 9.31 9.95
C THR A 172 -2.74 9.62 8.54
N ALA A 173 -3.67 9.85 7.61
CA ALA A 173 -3.35 10.28 6.26
C ALA A 173 -3.11 11.80 6.22
N ASN A 174 -1.98 12.22 5.63
CA ASN A 174 -1.69 13.64 5.39
C ASN A 174 -2.32 14.12 4.08
N HIS A 175 -2.51 13.21 3.11
CA HIS A 175 -3.26 13.42 1.88
C HIS A 175 -4.12 12.19 1.62
N PHE A 176 -5.37 12.37 1.19
CA PHE A 176 -6.24 11.24 0.84
C PHE A 176 -5.97 10.80 -0.57
N THR A 177 -5.71 9.50 -0.76
CA THR A 177 -5.39 8.94 -2.07
C THR A 177 -5.61 7.42 -2.01
N SER A 178 -4.78 6.59 -2.64
CA SER A 178 -4.80 5.15 -2.39
C SER A 178 -3.73 4.71 -1.40
N PHE A 179 -4.10 3.77 -0.53
CA PHE A 179 -3.28 3.14 0.49
C PHE A 179 -3.40 1.63 0.35
N ASP A 180 -2.27 0.95 0.19
CA ASP A 180 -2.22 -0.51 0.06
C ASP A 180 -1.20 -1.10 1.04
N VAL A 181 -1.50 -2.30 1.54
CA VAL A 181 -0.56 -3.14 2.28
C VAL A 181 -0.60 -4.56 1.75
N PHE A 182 0.56 -5.11 1.42
CA PHE A 182 0.66 -6.44 0.82
C PHE A 182 1.55 -7.36 1.64
N ASP A 183 1.03 -8.54 1.98
CA ASP A 183 1.82 -9.68 2.45
C ASP A 183 2.29 -10.55 1.29
N THR A 184 1.62 -10.44 0.14
CA THR A 184 1.98 -11.13 -1.08
C THR A 184 1.96 -10.17 -2.25
N VAL A 185 3.05 -10.13 -3.02
CA VAL A 185 3.16 -9.35 -4.25
C VAL A 185 3.44 -10.27 -5.43
N TYR A 186 2.74 -10.06 -6.54
CA TYR A 186 2.88 -10.84 -7.76
C TYR A 186 3.69 -10.08 -8.82
N VAL A 187 4.65 -10.78 -9.42
CA VAL A 187 5.54 -10.26 -10.46
C VAL A 187 5.39 -11.08 -11.73
N ARG A 188 5.20 -10.40 -12.88
CA ARG A 188 5.06 -11.03 -14.20
C ARG A 188 5.72 -10.20 -15.28
N THR A 189 6.27 -10.85 -16.31
CA THR A 189 6.87 -10.13 -17.46
C THR A 189 5.86 -9.35 -18.31
N ASP A 190 4.57 -9.71 -18.23
CA ASP A 190 3.42 -9.02 -18.84
C ASP A 190 2.68 -8.08 -17.85
N GLY A 191 3.27 -7.83 -16.68
CA GLY A 191 2.82 -6.81 -15.71
C GLY A 191 3.29 -5.40 -16.04
N ASP A 192 2.99 -4.44 -15.17
CA ASP A 192 3.37 -3.03 -15.34
C ASP A 192 3.66 -2.33 -13.99
N ASP A 193 4.84 -1.73 -13.86
CA ASP A 193 5.29 -1.10 -12.60
C ASP A 193 4.65 0.28 -12.33
N THR A 194 3.98 0.86 -13.33
CA THR A 194 3.33 2.18 -13.26
C THR A 194 1.82 2.06 -13.03
N ILE A 195 1.22 1.01 -13.58
CA ILE A 195 -0.23 0.78 -13.49
C ILE A 195 -0.57 -0.18 -12.36
N CYS A 196 0.21 -1.23 -12.13
CA CYS A 196 -0.15 -2.28 -11.20
C CYS A 196 0.40 -2.06 -9.79
N ASN A 197 -0.39 -2.47 -8.80
CA ASN A 197 0.00 -2.43 -7.39
C ASN A 197 0.52 -3.78 -6.86
N GLY A 198 0.57 -4.82 -7.69
CA GLY A 198 1.12 -6.13 -7.30
C GLY A 198 0.15 -7.04 -6.53
N GLY A 199 -1.07 -6.59 -6.26
CA GLY A 199 -2.02 -7.29 -5.38
C GLY A 199 -2.63 -8.58 -5.94
N THR A 200 -2.60 -8.80 -7.26
CA THR A 200 -3.11 -10.04 -7.87
C THR A 200 -2.20 -10.63 -8.94
N ASN A 201 -2.30 -11.94 -9.15
CA ASN A 201 -1.59 -12.65 -10.23
C ASN A 201 -2.31 -12.51 -11.58
N SER A 202 -2.50 -11.27 -12.02
CA SER A 202 -3.15 -10.96 -13.31
C SER A 202 -2.27 -9.99 -14.11
N PRO A 203 -2.26 -10.06 -15.44
CA PRO A 203 -1.66 -9.01 -16.26
C PRO A 203 -2.44 -7.69 -16.10
N VAL A 204 -1.91 -6.61 -16.66
CA VAL A 204 -2.61 -5.32 -16.72
C VAL A 204 -3.98 -5.50 -17.38
N ALA A 205 -5.05 -5.10 -16.69
CA ALA A 205 -6.38 -5.09 -17.29
C ALA A 205 -6.41 -4.02 -18.39
N SER A 206 -7.23 -4.20 -19.43
CA SER A 206 -7.35 -3.20 -20.52
C SER A 206 -8.00 -1.87 -20.09
N PHE A 207 -8.22 -1.68 -18.78
CA PHE A 207 -8.77 -0.47 -18.17
C PHE A 207 -7.66 0.58 -17.98
N VAL A 208 -8.02 1.85 -18.17
CA VAL A 208 -7.14 3.00 -17.93
C VAL A 208 -7.16 3.40 -16.45
N GLY A 209 -5.98 3.60 -15.85
CA GLY A 209 -5.81 4.07 -14.47
C GLY A 209 -4.46 3.63 -13.87
N THR A 210 -4.09 4.19 -12.72
CA THR A 210 -2.92 3.75 -11.92
C THR A 210 -3.39 2.97 -10.68
N ASN A 211 -2.48 2.22 -10.05
CA ASN A 211 -2.75 1.44 -8.83
C ASN A 211 -3.83 0.33 -9.00
N GLN A 212 -3.85 -0.33 -10.14
CA GLN A 212 -4.76 -1.44 -10.43
C GLN A 212 -4.32 -2.73 -9.72
N PRO A 213 -5.28 -3.58 -9.29
CA PRO A 213 -5.01 -4.88 -8.67
C PRO A 213 -4.53 -5.91 -9.71
N CYS A 214 -3.30 -5.76 -10.18
CA CYS A 214 -2.61 -6.64 -11.13
C CYS A 214 -1.14 -6.82 -10.73
N ALA A 215 -0.40 -7.67 -11.44
CA ALA A 215 0.99 -7.96 -11.14
C ALA A 215 1.92 -6.83 -11.61
N VAL A 216 2.95 -6.54 -10.81
CA VAL A 216 4.03 -5.64 -11.23
C VAL A 216 4.96 -6.34 -12.23
N LYS A 217 5.73 -5.56 -12.98
CA LYS A 217 6.58 -6.06 -14.06
C LYS A 217 7.93 -6.57 -13.57
N THR A 218 8.55 -5.83 -12.65
CA THR A 218 9.91 -6.12 -12.17
C THR A 218 9.89 -6.73 -10.77
N ILE A 219 10.87 -7.59 -10.50
CA ILE A 219 11.05 -8.18 -9.18
C ILE A 219 11.51 -7.10 -8.20
N ALA A 220 12.34 -6.13 -8.63
CA ALA A 220 12.72 -5.00 -7.80
C ALA A 220 11.51 -4.20 -7.30
N LYS A 221 10.51 -3.95 -8.17
CA LYS A 221 9.25 -3.32 -7.76
C LYS A 221 8.49 -4.19 -6.76
N GLY A 222 8.43 -5.50 -6.99
CA GLY A 222 7.84 -6.46 -6.05
C GLY A 222 8.47 -6.42 -4.65
N ILE A 223 9.80 -6.43 -4.58
CA ILE A 223 10.59 -6.33 -3.33
C ILE A 223 10.31 -5.01 -2.61
N SER A 224 10.21 -3.91 -3.35
CA SER A 224 9.93 -2.60 -2.74
C SER A 224 8.54 -2.52 -2.11
N GLN A 225 7.58 -3.29 -2.61
CA GLN A 225 6.17 -3.20 -2.22
C GLN A 225 5.75 -4.18 -1.14
N VAL A 226 6.38 -5.34 -1.08
CA VAL A 226 6.01 -6.38 -0.12
C VAL A 226 6.35 -5.95 1.31
N SER A 227 5.50 -6.32 2.26
CA SER A 227 5.77 -6.12 3.68
C SER A 227 6.88 -7.07 4.16
N THR A 228 7.51 -6.71 5.29
CA THR A 228 8.44 -7.61 5.98
C THR A 228 7.75 -8.93 6.32
N GLU A 229 8.49 -10.03 6.21
CA GLU A 229 8.06 -11.43 6.27
C GLU A 229 7.13 -11.89 5.13
N GLY A 230 6.75 -10.98 4.23
CA GLY A 230 5.89 -11.28 3.10
C GLY A 230 6.58 -12.01 1.95
N THR A 231 5.79 -12.32 0.92
CA THR A 231 6.18 -13.15 -0.22
C THR A 231 6.10 -12.41 -1.55
N VAL A 232 7.19 -12.43 -2.32
CA VAL A 232 7.21 -12.04 -3.74
C VAL A 232 7.10 -13.30 -4.59
N ASN A 233 5.93 -13.47 -5.23
CA ASN A 233 5.65 -14.57 -6.14
C ASN A 233 6.00 -14.17 -7.58
N VAL A 234 7.02 -14.81 -8.15
CA VAL A 234 7.53 -14.52 -9.49
C VAL A 234 6.98 -15.54 -10.49
N ALA A 235 6.28 -15.05 -11.52
CA ALA A 235 5.81 -15.88 -12.62
C ALA A 235 6.94 -16.34 -13.55
N ALA A 236 6.67 -17.34 -14.39
CA ALA A 236 7.58 -17.77 -15.44
C ALA A 236 8.01 -16.60 -16.33
N GLY A 237 9.28 -16.57 -16.69
CA GLY A 237 9.88 -15.49 -17.49
C GLY A 237 11.35 -15.24 -17.16
N THR A 238 11.95 -14.33 -17.92
CA THR A 238 13.31 -13.85 -17.71
C THR A 238 13.26 -12.39 -17.27
N TYR A 239 13.85 -12.12 -16.11
CA TYR A 239 13.92 -10.80 -15.49
C TYR A 239 15.37 -10.32 -15.50
N ASN A 240 15.64 -9.24 -16.24
CA ASN A 240 16.99 -8.75 -16.49
C ASN A 240 17.36 -7.62 -15.52
N GLU A 241 17.60 -7.95 -14.25
CA GLU A 241 17.78 -6.97 -13.17
C GLU A 241 18.69 -7.50 -12.05
N ASN A 242 19.45 -6.60 -11.42
CA ASN A 242 20.16 -6.88 -10.18
C ASN A 242 19.19 -6.65 -9.02
N LEU A 243 19.13 -7.60 -8.09
CA LEU A 243 18.23 -7.54 -6.94
C LEU A 243 18.99 -7.15 -5.67
N ASN A 244 18.41 -6.22 -4.92
CA ASN A 244 18.80 -5.87 -3.57
C ASN A 244 17.65 -6.20 -2.62
N ILE A 245 17.85 -7.19 -1.75
CA ILE A 245 16.85 -7.63 -0.77
C ILE A 245 17.27 -7.09 0.59
N ASP A 246 16.65 -5.99 1.01
CA ASP A 246 16.98 -5.19 2.19
C ASP A 246 16.03 -5.42 3.38
N ARG A 247 15.17 -6.44 3.28
CA ARG A 247 14.23 -6.84 4.34
C ARG A 247 13.99 -8.35 4.31
N SER A 248 13.58 -8.92 5.45
CA SER A 248 13.20 -10.33 5.58
C SER A 248 11.98 -10.61 4.70
N ILE A 249 12.14 -11.35 3.60
CA ILE A 249 11.04 -11.73 2.68
C ILE A 249 11.29 -13.11 2.10
N THR A 250 10.24 -13.71 1.55
CA THR A 250 10.33 -14.85 0.66
C THR A 250 10.27 -14.41 -0.80
N LEU A 251 11.34 -14.58 -1.56
CA LEU A 251 11.34 -14.44 -3.02
C LEU A 251 11.27 -15.83 -3.66
N LYS A 252 10.17 -16.13 -4.36
CA LYS A 252 9.95 -17.47 -4.91
C LYS A 252 9.40 -17.49 -6.32
N SER A 253 9.78 -18.50 -7.08
CA SER A 253 9.08 -18.82 -8.32
C SER A 253 7.74 -19.50 -8.05
N THR A 254 6.76 -19.23 -8.90
CA THR A 254 5.49 -19.97 -8.97
C THR A 254 5.52 -21.12 -9.97
N SER A 255 6.55 -21.19 -10.82
CA SER A 255 6.70 -22.17 -11.93
C SER A 255 7.98 -23.00 -11.85
N GLY A 256 8.78 -22.82 -10.78
CA GLY A 256 10.05 -23.49 -10.53
C GLY A 256 11.23 -22.92 -11.33
N ALA A 257 12.45 -23.34 -10.93
CA ALA A 257 13.69 -22.73 -11.41
C ALA A 257 13.83 -22.82 -12.94
N ALA A 258 13.41 -23.93 -13.55
CA ALA A 258 13.49 -24.14 -14.98
C ALA A 258 12.73 -23.08 -15.82
N ASN A 259 11.75 -22.38 -15.24
CA ASN A 259 10.87 -21.44 -15.95
C ASN A 259 11.04 -19.99 -15.50
N THR A 260 11.75 -19.71 -14.40
CA THR A 260 11.90 -18.37 -13.84
C THR A 260 13.38 -18.03 -13.73
N THR A 261 13.86 -17.15 -14.59
CA THR A 261 15.27 -16.75 -14.68
C THR A 261 15.46 -15.31 -14.24
N ILE A 262 16.43 -15.09 -13.37
CA ILE A 262 16.96 -13.77 -13.02
C ILE A 262 18.36 -13.67 -13.65
N ALA A 263 18.56 -12.66 -14.50
CA ALA A 263 19.77 -12.50 -15.29
C ALA A 263 20.33 -11.08 -15.21
N ALA A 264 21.53 -10.88 -14.67
CA ALA A 264 22.15 -9.56 -14.64
C ALA A 264 23.67 -9.64 -14.53
N SER A 265 24.41 -8.62 -14.97
CA SER A 265 25.87 -8.61 -14.81
C SER A 265 26.27 -8.37 -13.33
N GLY A 266 27.51 -8.73 -12.97
CA GLY A 266 28.01 -8.54 -11.60
C GLY A 266 27.35 -9.50 -10.60
N THR A 267 26.84 -8.94 -9.48
CA THR A 267 26.12 -9.70 -8.45
C THR A 267 24.63 -9.71 -8.76
N VAL A 268 24.06 -10.88 -9.06
CA VAL A 268 22.66 -10.97 -9.51
C VAL A 268 21.70 -10.71 -8.33
N ILE A 269 21.91 -11.37 -7.19
CA ILE A 269 21.11 -11.20 -5.98
C ILE A 269 22.01 -10.82 -4.82
N THR A 270 21.78 -9.64 -4.24
CA THR A 270 22.39 -9.17 -2.99
C THR A 270 21.36 -9.25 -1.87
N ILE A 271 21.68 -10.00 -0.83
CA ILE A 271 20.88 -10.11 0.40
C ILE A 271 21.52 -9.20 1.45
N ASN A 272 20.77 -8.16 1.84
CA ASN A 272 21.12 -7.13 2.83
C ASN A 272 20.19 -7.18 4.07
N ALA A 273 19.61 -8.35 4.36
CA ALA A 273 18.76 -8.57 5.51
C ALA A 273 18.81 -10.02 6.02
N ASN A 274 18.46 -10.20 7.29
CA ASN A 274 18.23 -11.51 7.88
C ASN A 274 16.88 -12.08 7.43
N GLY A 275 16.68 -13.40 7.58
CA GLY A 275 15.36 -14.02 7.41
C GLY A 275 14.91 -14.17 5.95
N VAL A 276 15.82 -14.01 4.99
CA VAL A 276 15.48 -14.05 3.56
C VAL A 276 15.40 -15.48 3.05
N VAL A 277 14.34 -15.78 2.31
CA VAL A 277 14.15 -17.05 1.59
C VAL A 277 14.24 -16.81 0.08
N ILE A 278 15.11 -17.55 -0.60
CA ILE A 278 15.25 -17.57 -2.07
C ILE A 278 14.88 -18.96 -2.57
N ASP A 279 13.73 -19.11 -3.24
CA ASP A 279 13.16 -20.42 -3.56
C ASP A 279 12.80 -20.60 -5.04
N GLY A 280 13.39 -21.61 -5.67
CA GLY A 280 12.91 -22.11 -6.96
C GLY A 280 13.25 -21.21 -8.15
N LEU A 281 14.38 -20.50 -8.14
CA LEU A 281 14.77 -19.56 -9.20
C LEU A 281 15.99 -20.06 -9.98
N THR A 282 16.08 -19.71 -11.27
CA THR A 282 17.34 -19.74 -12.01
C THR A 282 18.06 -18.41 -11.83
N VAL A 283 19.32 -18.44 -11.42
CA VAL A 283 20.18 -17.27 -11.24
C VAL A 283 21.38 -17.41 -12.17
N THR A 284 21.56 -16.43 -13.07
CA THR A 284 22.70 -16.36 -13.98
C THR A 284 23.22 -14.93 -14.08
N ASN A 285 24.52 -14.75 -14.26
CA ASN A 285 25.08 -13.42 -14.50
C ASN A 285 25.49 -13.16 -15.96
N ASN A 286 25.61 -14.22 -16.77
CA ASN A 286 26.04 -14.18 -18.18
C ASN A 286 27.23 -13.22 -18.41
N SER A 287 28.07 -13.03 -17.39
CA SER A 287 29.08 -11.99 -17.34
C SER A 287 30.46 -12.61 -17.17
N THR A 288 31.48 -11.81 -17.45
CA THR A 288 32.87 -12.17 -17.21
C THR A 288 33.09 -12.38 -15.72
N SER A 289 32.64 -11.50 -14.82
CA SER A 289 32.87 -11.65 -13.37
C SER A 289 31.62 -11.38 -12.55
N GLY A 290 31.59 -11.91 -11.32
CA GLY A 290 30.54 -11.58 -10.37
C GLY A 290 30.04 -12.76 -9.55
N MET A 291 28.88 -12.56 -8.94
CA MET A 291 28.30 -13.49 -7.97
C MET A 291 26.85 -13.81 -8.35
N GLY A 292 26.43 -15.06 -8.17
CA GLY A 292 25.01 -15.41 -8.31
C GLY A 292 24.23 -14.81 -7.14
N ILE A 293 24.49 -15.31 -5.94
CA ILE A 293 23.87 -14.85 -4.70
C ILE A 293 24.97 -14.44 -3.71
N TYR A 294 24.82 -13.27 -3.11
CA TYR A 294 25.75 -12.72 -2.13
C TYR A 294 25.03 -12.23 -0.87
N ALA A 295 25.59 -12.55 0.29
CA ALA A 295 25.21 -11.98 1.59
C ALA A 295 26.45 -11.74 2.45
N SER A 296 26.49 -10.64 3.18
CA SER A 296 27.50 -10.37 4.21
C SER A 296 26.82 -10.01 5.51
N ASP A 297 27.21 -10.63 6.61
CA ASP A 297 26.76 -10.27 7.96
C ASP A 297 25.24 -10.43 8.19
N HIS A 298 24.64 -11.40 7.50
CA HIS A 298 23.21 -11.73 7.59
C HIS A 298 22.96 -13.21 7.89
N SER A 299 22.04 -13.46 8.82
CA SER A 299 21.65 -14.77 9.37
C SER A 299 20.25 -15.19 8.94
N ASN A 300 19.85 -16.42 9.28
CA ASN A 300 18.52 -16.97 9.02
C ASN A 300 18.17 -16.97 7.53
N LEU A 301 19.09 -17.47 6.69
CA LEU A 301 18.91 -17.48 5.24
C LEU A 301 18.51 -18.88 4.77
N ASP A 302 17.50 -18.96 3.91
CA ASP A 302 17.11 -20.22 3.26
C ASP A 302 17.19 -20.05 1.73
N ILE A 303 18.27 -20.58 1.16
CA ILE A 303 18.51 -20.60 -0.29
C ILE A 303 18.21 -22.01 -0.76
N LYS A 304 17.07 -22.22 -1.43
CA LYS A 304 16.61 -23.57 -1.79
C LYS A 304 16.02 -23.73 -3.17
N ASN A 305 16.11 -24.95 -3.71
CA ASN A 305 15.51 -25.35 -4.98
C ASN A 305 15.93 -24.47 -6.18
N ASN A 306 17.06 -23.74 -6.08
CA ASN A 306 17.51 -22.83 -7.13
C ASN A 306 18.44 -23.55 -8.13
N THR A 307 18.47 -23.05 -9.35
CA THR A 307 19.51 -23.37 -10.35
C THR A 307 20.44 -22.18 -10.47
N ILE A 308 21.68 -22.32 -9.99
CA ILE A 308 22.67 -21.24 -10.02
C ILE A 308 23.71 -21.63 -11.05
N THR A 309 23.70 -20.93 -12.18
CA THR A 309 24.47 -21.36 -13.34
C THR A 309 25.03 -20.19 -14.12
N ASN A 310 26.04 -20.48 -14.93
CA ASN A 310 26.65 -19.51 -15.82
C ASN A 310 27.15 -18.23 -15.12
N ILE A 311 27.81 -18.42 -13.98
CA ILE A 311 28.41 -17.31 -13.22
C ILE A 311 29.89 -17.18 -13.59
N GLY A 312 30.26 -16.04 -14.16
CA GLY A 312 31.65 -15.70 -14.49
C GLY A 312 32.19 -16.37 -15.77
N ASN A 313 31.32 -16.84 -16.67
CA ASN A 313 31.71 -17.64 -17.85
C ASN A 313 32.05 -16.81 -19.10
N GLY A 314 32.47 -15.55 -18.94
CA GLY A 314 32.71 -14.67 -20.08
C GLY A 314 34.01 -14.97 -20.85
N GLU A 315 35.12 -15.26 -20.17
CA GLU A 315 36.47 -15.40 -20.75
C GLU A 315 37.39 -16.30 -19.90
N ASN A 316 38.69 -16.42 -20.24
CA ASN A 316 39.70 -17.04 -19.37
C ASN A 316 40.12 -16.03 -18.28
N ASP A 317 40.33 -16.48 -17.03
CA ASP A 317 40.76 -15.68 -15.88
C ASP A 317 39.70 -14.75 -15.23
N VAL A 318 38.61 -15.35 -14.73
CA VAL A 318 37.44 -14.60 -14.25
C VAL A 318 36.89 -15.09 -12.93
N VAL A 319 36.60 -14.18 -11.99
CA VAL A 319 36.14 -14.54 -10.63
C VAL A 319 34.62 -14.64 -10.59
N GLY A 320 34.08 -15.79 -11.02
CA GLY A 320 32.68 -16.17 -10.82
C GLY A 320 32.50 -16.93 -9.50
N ARG A 321 31.47 -16.57 -8.71
CA ARG A 321 31.11 -17.29 -7.48
C ARG A 321 29.61 -17.55 -7.44
N GLY A 322 29.19 -18.81 -7.30
CA GLY A 322 27.77 -19.17 -7.28
C GLY A 322 27.01 -18.54 -6.11
N VAL A 323 27.32 -18.98 -4.89
CA VAL A 323 26.76 -18.44 -3.64
C VAL A 323 27.91 -18.02 -2.73
N VAL A 324 27.83 -16.83 -2.16
CA VAL A 324 28.85 -16.27 -1.26
C VAL A 324 28.16 -15.75 -0.01
N ILE A 325 28.49 -16.33 1.13
CA ILE A 325 28.03 -15.90 2.46
C ILE A 325 29.28 -15.54 3.26
N VAL A 326 29.32 -14.31 3.79
CA VAL A 326 30.48 -13.77 4.51
C VAL A 326 30.06 -13.36 5.90
N SER A 327 30.83 -13.76 6.91
CA SER A 327 30.82 -13.11 8.23
C SER A 327 32.07 -12.25 8.32
N SER A 328 31.89 -10.93 8.30
CA SER A 328 32.98 -9.95 8.28
C SER A 328 32.99 -9.06 9.52
N ALA A 329 31.83 -8.54 9.90
CA ALA A 329 31.64 -7.60 11.01
C ALA A 329 30.63 -8.11 12.04
N SER A 330 29.71 -8.99 11.64
CA SER A 330 28.72 -9.61 12.53
C SER A 330 28.73 -11.13 12.41
N PRO A 331 28.42 -11.85 13.51
CA PRO A 331 28.20 -13.29 13.45
C PRO A 331 27.11 -13.64 12.42
N VAL A 332 27.35 -14.70 11.66
CA VAL A 332 26.38 -15.27 10.72
C VAL A 332 26.00 -16.66 11.21
N ASP A 333 24.70 -16.90 11.37
CA ASP A 333 24.14 -18.15 11.88
C ASP A 333 22.90 -18.58 11.08
N ASP A 334 22.49 -19.84 11.23
CA ASP A 334 21.28 -20.42 10.63
C ASP A 334 21.19 -20.22 9.10
N ILE A 335 22.20 -20.69 8.39
CA ILE A 335 22.28 -20.64 6.92
C ILE A 335 21.95 -22.00 6.33
N ASN A 336 20.83 -22.06 5.61
CA ASN A 336 20.35 -23.25 4.91
C ASN A 336 20.54 -23.08 3.40
N ILE A 337 21.35 -23.96 2.79
CA ILE A 337 21.56 -24.01 1.33
C ILE A 337 21.20 -25.42 0.88
N THR A 338 19.95 -25.64 0.48
CA THR A 338 19.40 -26.99 0.27
C THR A 338 18.81 -27.17 -1.13
N ASN A 339 18.93 -28.37 -1.71
CA ASN A 339 18.34 -28.71 -3.01
C ASN A 339 18.67 -27.74 -4.17
N ASN A 340 19.83 -27.07 -4.13
CA ASN A 340 20.27 -26.21 -5.22
C ASN A 340 21.08 -27.00 -6.24
N HIS A 341 20.93 -26.66 -7.51
CA HIS A 341 21.77 -27.14 -8.60
C HIS A 341 22.75 -26.04 -9.00
N ILE A 342 24.03 -26.21 -8.65
CA ILE A 342 25.08 -25.21 -8.91
C ILE A 342 26.04 -25.77 -9.97
N THR A 343 26.08 -25.14 -11.14
CA THR A 343 26.85 -25.62 -12.29
C THR A 343 27.49 -24.48 -13.06
N ASN A 344 28.50 -24.76 -13.89
CA ASN A 344 29.10 -23.78 -14.81
C ASN A 344 29.49 -22.47 -14.10
N ILE A 345 30.24 -22.61 -13.00
CA ILE A 345 30.83 -21.47 -12.28
C ILE A 345 32.31 -21.43 -12.66
N THR A 346 32.73 -20.36 -13.35
CA THR A 346 34.14 -20.18 -13.69
C THR A 346 34.79 -19.25 -12.66
N SER A 347 35.76 -19.79 -11.92
CA SER A 347 36.70 -19.00 -11.13
C SER A 347 38.07 -19.15 -11.78
N GLY A 348 38.61 -18.05 -12.31
CA GLY A 348 39.97 -17.93 -12.83
C GLY A 348 40.99 -18.31 -11.76
N LEU A 349 42.14 -18.78 -12.22
CA LEU A 349 43.31 -19.00 -11.37
C LEU A 349 43.81 -17.63 -10.93
N ARG A 350 43.70 -17.40 -9.62
CA ARG A 350 44.21 -16.23 -8.92
C ARG A 350 45.69 -15.93 -9.21
#